data_AF-A0A0C4EPC2-F1
#
_entry.id   AF-A0A0C4EPC2-F1
#
_cell.length_a   1.000
_cell.length_b   1.000
_cell.length_c   1.000
_cell.angle_alpha   90.00
_cell.angle_beta   90.00
_cell.angle_gamma   90.00
#
_symmetry.space_group_name_H-M   'P 1'
#
loop_
_entity.id
_entity.type
_entity.pdbx_description
1 polymer ?
#
loop_
_entity_poly.entity_id
_entity_poly.type
_entity_poly.pdbx_seq_one_letter_code
_entity_poly.pdbx_strand_id
1 'polypeptide(L)'
;MQTSREETFQVRLKQPMSIDKLLELDVGTLASEIGRLEDSIARLIQSNQEMLEYEDECGSDPEARETFKEAREENLVTIETQKERIEMIKWCIRRKTQRDGVDNAHYHVNHSDPPVKRGTTASPAHFIATGDNIMTEDDESTGLDPDDGINL
;
A
#
# COMPACT_ATOMS: atom_id res chain seq x y z
N MET A 1 3.23 10.80 50.85
CA MET A 1 3.89 10.77 49.52
C MET A 1 3.15 9.74 48.68
N GLN A 2 2.60 10.13 47.54
CA GLN A 2 1.91 9.19 46.64
C GLN A 2 2.98 8.42 45.85
N THR A 3 3.00 7.09 45.95
CA THR A 3 3.80 6.27 45.03
C THR A 3 3.08 6.19 43.69
N SER A 4 3.45 7.06 42.76
CA SER A 4 3.04 6.95 41.36
C SER A 4 3.50 5.61 40.81
N ARG A 5 2.57 4.65 40.73
CA ARG A 5 2.82 3.30 40.23
C ARG A 5 3.05 3.42 38.74
N GLU A 6 4.31 3.29 38.29
CA GLU A 6 4.65 3.52 36.89
C GLU A 6 3.97 2.46 36.02
N GLU A 7 3.03 2.93 35.18
CA GLU A 7 2.10 2.06 34.47
C GLU A 7 2.71 1.57 33.16
N THR A 8 3.60 0.58 33.27
CA THR A 8 4.32 -0.03 32.15
C THR A 8 3.37 -0.73 31.18
N PHE A 9 3.40 -0.33 29.91
CA PHE A 9 2.68 -1.02 28.83
C PHE A 9 3.25 -2.44 28.61
N GLN A 10 2.38 -3.44 28.54
CA GLN A 10 2.78 -4.83 28.24
C GLN A 10 2.48 -5.16 26.77
N VAL A 11 3.54 -5.41 26.01
CA VAL A 11 3.47 -5.84 24.60
C VAL A 11 3.24 -7.35 24.56
N ARG A 12 2.21 -7.82 23.84
CA ARG A 12 1.84 -9.25 23.73
C ARG A 12 2.32 -9.86 22.42
N LEU A 13 2.32 -9.09 21.33
CA LEU A 13 2.65 -9.55 19.97
C LEU A 13 4.05 -9.09 19.56
N LYS A 14 4.65 -9.72 18.56
CA LYS A 14 6.01 -9.36 18.11
C LYS A 14 5.97 -8.08 17.28
N GLN A 15 6.43 -6.97 17.85
CA GLN A 15 6.44 -5.67 17.19
C GLN A 15 7.79 -5.38 16.51
N PRO A 16 7.81 -4.59 15.41
CA PRO A 16 9.05 -4.21 14.70
C PRO A 16 9.84 -3.09 15.40
N MET A 17 9.30 -2.48 16.45
CA MET A 17 9.92 -1.38 17.21
C MET A 17 9.59 -1.52 18.70
N SER A 18 10.53 -1.19 19.58
CA SER A 18 10.31 -1.18 21.03
C SER A 18 9.65 0.12 21.51
N ILE A 19 9.10 0.08 22.72
CA ILE A 19 8.54 1.26 23.40
C ILE A 19 9.59 2.38 23.52
N ASP A 20 10.84 2.05 23.86
CA ASP A 20 11.92 3.04 24.01
C ASP A 20 12.17 3.80 22.70
N LYS A 21 12.12 3.09 21.56
CA LYS A 21 12.26 3.70 20.24
C LYS A 21 11.05 4.53 19.81
N LEU A 22 9.83 4.15 20.22
CA LEU A 22 8.65 5.02 20.07
C LEU A 22 8.74 6.27 20.95
N LEU A 23 9.35 6.19 22.15
CA LEU A 23 9.55 7.33 23.04
C LEU A 23 10.61 8.33 22.52
N GLU A 24 11.52 7.90 21.63
CA GLU A 24 12.46 8.80 20.93
C GLU A 24 11.74 9.70 19.89
N LEU A 25 10.71 9.20 19.21
CA LEU A 25 9.97 9.91 18.15
C LEU A 25 9.09 11.05 18.69
N ASP A 26 8.95 12.15 17.94
CA ASP A 26 8.09 13.28 18.35
C ASP A 26 6.58 12.96 18.24
N VAL A 27 5.75 13.79 18.86
CA VAL A 27 4.29 13.54 18.95
C VAL A 27 3.59 13.65 17.58
N GLY A 28 4.09 14.47 16.66
CA GLY A 28 3.56 14.57 15.30
C GLY A 28 3.87 13.33 14.46
N THR A 29 5.11 12.82 14.54
CA THR A 29 5.49 11.53 13.93
C THR A 29 4.66 10.37 14.51
N LEU A 30 4.48 10.32 15.84
CA LEU A 30 3.65 9.30 16.49
C LEU A 30 2.17 9.38 16.07
N ALA A 31 1.59 10.58 15.99
CA ALA A 31 0.22 10.76 15.50
C ALA A 31 0.06 10.36 14.02
N SER A 32 1.06 10.67 13.19
CA SER A 32 1.08 10.31 11.76
C SER A 32 1.17 8.79 11.56
N GLU A 33 1.93 8.09 12.39
CA GLU A 33 2.01 6.62 12.34
C GLU A 33 0.71 5.94 12.81
N ILE A 34 -0.05 6.55 13.74
CA ILE A 34 -1.41 6.06 14.05
C ILE A 34 -2.29 6.09 12.80
N GLY A 35 -2.36 7.22 12.08
CA GLY A 35 -3.17 7.33 10.86
C GLY A 35 -2.78 6.29 9.81
N ARG A 36 -1.48 6.12 9.55
CA ARG A 36 -0.96 5.10 8.61
C ARG A 36 -1.30 3.66 9.01
N LEU A 37 -1.37 3.36 10.31
CA LEU A 37 -1.78 2.05 10.81
C LEU A 37 -3.30 1.86 10.73
N GLU A 38 -4.09 2.90 10.99
CA GLU A 38 -5.55 2.88 10.87
C GLU A 38 -5.98 2.72 9.39
N ASP A 39 -5.34 3.43 8.44
CA ASP A 39 -5.46 3.24 6.97
C ASP A 39 -5.05 1.84 6.49
N SER A 40 -4.07 1.23 7.17
CA SER A 40 -3.55 -0.10 6.85
C SER A 40 -4.51 -1.19 7.34
N ILE A 41 -5.03 -1.06 8.56
CA ILE A 41 -6.08 -1.92 9.12
C ILE A 41 -7.36 -1.83 8.26
N ALA A 42 -7.77 -0.63 7.84
CA ALA A 42 -8.95 -0.44 7.00
C ALA A 42 -8.87 -1.24 5.68
N ARG A 43 -7.72 -1.18 4.98
CA ARG A 43 -7.50 -1.95 3.75
C ARG A 43 -7.42 -3.46 3.97
N LEU A 44 -6.87 -3.91 5.10
CA LEU A 44 -6.86 -5.34 5.46
C LEU A 44 -8.27 -5.86 5.79
N ILE A 45 -9.11 -5.04 6.44
CA ILE A 45 -10.52 -5.36 6.68
C ILE A 45 -11.29 -5.44 5.36
N GLN A 46 -11.10 -4.47 4.45
CA GLN A 46 -11.71 -4.50 3.11
C GLN A 46 -11.28 -5.73 2.33
N SER A 47 -9.98 -6.04 2.25
CA SER A 47 -9.47 -7.21 1.54
C SER A 47 -10.00 -8.53 2.15
N ASN A 48 -10.18 -8.59 3.47
CA ASN A 48 -10.80 -9.75 4.13
C ASN A 48 -12.30 -9.90 3.85
N GLN A 49 -13.00 -8.81 3.52
CA GLN A 49 -14.40 -8.81 3.09
C GLN A 49 -14.50 -9.23 1.61
N GLU A 50 -13.66 -8.69 0.74
CA GLU A 50 -13.57 -9.07 -0.68
C GLU A 50 -13.25 -10.58 -0.83
N MET A 51 -12.31 -11.11 -0.04
CA MET A 51 -12.02 -12.55 -0.02
C MET A 51 -13.16 -13.43 0.53
N LEU A 52 -14.04 -12.88 1.38
CA LEU A 52 -15.22 -13.60 1.87
C LEU A 52 -16.34 -13.63 0.81
N GLU A 53 -16.45 -12.59 -0.01
CA GLU A 53 -17.36 -12.52 -1.15
C GLU A 53 -16.91 -13.50 -2.25
N TYR A 54 -15.61 -13.57 -2.58
CA TYR A 54 -15.08 -14.59 -3.48
C TYR A 54 -15.19 -16.03 -2.93
N GLU A 55 -15.15 -16.24 -1.61
CA GLU A 55 -15.38 -17.56 -1.00
C GLU A 55 -16.81 -18.10 -1.25
N ASP A 56 -17.83 -17.22 -1.31
CA ASP A 56 -19.21 -17.59 -1.66
C ASP A 56 -19.37 -17.78 -3.18
N GLU A 57 -18.74 -16.92 -4.00
CA GLU A 57 -18.79 -17.01 -5.47
C GLU A 57 -18.03 -18.22 -6.05
N CYS A 58 -16.93 -18.67 -5.43
CA CYS A 58 -16.13 -19.80 -5.90
C CYS A 58 -16.86 -21.16 -5.83
N GLY A 59 -17.94 -21.26 -5.06
CA GLY A 59 -18.92 -22.35 -5.09
C GLY A 59 -18.41 -23.74 -4.63
N SER A 60 -17.56 -24.39 -5.43
CA SER A 60 -17.17 -25.80 -5.25
C SER A 60 -15.68 -26.11 -5.43
N ASP A 61 -14.81 -25.11 -5.53
CA ASP A 61 -13.35 -25.32 -5.44
C ASP A 61 -12.91 -25.28 -3.95
N PRO A 62 -12.48 -26.42 -3.37
CA PRO A 62 -12.04 -26.46 -1.98
C PRO A 62 -10.63 -25.88 -1.77
N GLU A 63 -9.77 -25.88 -2.79
CA GLU A 63 -8.37 -25.44 -2.71
C GLU A 63 -8.28 -23.92 -2.78
N ALA A 64 -9.03 -23.30 -3.70
CA ALA A 64 -9.18 -21.85 -3.75
C ALA A 64 -9.80 -21.30 -2.45
N ARG A 65 -10.83 -21.97 -1.91
CA ARG A 65 -11.47 -21.54 -0.67
C ARG A 65 -10.54 -21.63 0.55
N GLU A 66 -9.82 -22.73 0.73
CA GLU A 66 -8.89 -22.83 1.86
C GLU A 66 -7.77 -21.79 1.73
N THR A 67 -7.29 -21.51 0.52
CA THR A 67 -6.32 -20.43 0.24
C THR A 67 -6.85 -19.05 0.68
N PHE A 68 -8.09 -18.69 0.34
CA PHE A 68 -8.70 -17.43 0.79
C PHE A 68 -8.90 -17.38 2.31
N LYS A 69 -9.23 -18.52 2.93
CA LYS A 69 -9.38 -18.65 4.38
C LYS A 69 -8.04 -18.47 5.11
N GLU A 70 -6.97 -19.11 4.66
CA GLU A 70 -5.61 -18.95 5.20
C GLU A 70 -5.14 -17.48 5.09
N ALA A 71 -5.29 -16.85 3.92
CA ALA A 71 -4.94 -15.44 3.71
C ALA A 71 -5.73 -14.49 4.63
N ARG A 72 -7.02 -14.77 4.86
CA ARG A 72 -7.85 -14.02 5.83
C ARG A 72 -7.37 -14.20 7.27
N GLU A 73 -6.95 -15.41 7.66
CA GLU A 73 -6.40 -15.71 8.99
C GLU A 73 -5.05 -15.00 9.23
N GLU A 74 -4.13 -14.98 8.25
CA GLU A 74 -2.88 -14.21 8.33
C GLU A 74 -3.12 -12.69 8.45
N ASN A 75 -4.09 -12.16 7.69
CA ASN A 75 -4.51 -10.76 7.76
C ASN A 75 -5.08 -10.41 9.14
N LEU A 76 -5.81 -11.31 9.80
CA LEU A 76 -6.33 -11.08 11.16
C LEU A 76 -5.20 -10.96 12.19
N VAL A 77 -4.20 -11.84 12.16
CA VAL A 77 -2.99 -11.73 13.01
C VAL A 77 -2.24 -10.42 12.76
N THR A 78 -2.18 -10.01 11.49
CA THR A 78 -1.56 -8.75 11.06
C THR A 78 -2.34 -7.51 11.55
N ILE A 79 -3.68 -7.56 11.55
CA ILE A 79 -4.55 -6.51 12.08
C ILE A 79 -4.35 -6.36 13.61
N GLU A 80 -4.39 -7.45 14.38
CA GLU A 80 -4.19 -7.38 15.84
C GLU A 80 -2.79 -6.87 16.21
N THR A 81 -1.77 -7.25 15.44
CA THR A 81 -0.40 -6.73 15.62
C THR A 81 -0.33 -5.22 15.37
N GLN A 82 -1.07 -4.69 14.40
CA GLN A 82 -1.14 -3.25 14.13
C GLN A 82 -1.98 -2.50 15.17
N LYS A 83 -3.09 -3.07 15.64
CA LYS A 83 -3.89 -2.52 16.76
C LYS A 83 -3.06 -2.35 18.02
N GLU A 84 -2.31 -3.37 18.44
CA GLU A 84 -1.43 -3.25 19.61
C GLU A 84 -0.35 -2.18 19.41
N ARG A 85 0.17 -2.00 18.19
CA ARG A 85 1.12 -0.90 17.92
C ARG A 85 0.47 0.47 18.09
N ILE A 86 -0.79 0.62 17.66
CA ILE A 86 -1.58 1.84 17.93
C ILE A 86 -1.76 2.04 19.44
N GLU A 87 -2.01 0.99 20.22
CA GLU A 87 -2.09 1.06 21.70
C GLU A 87 -0.75 1.50 22.33
N MET A 88 0.38 0.95 21.89
CA MET A 88 1.73 1.36 22.31
C MET A 88 2.02 2.82 21.98
N ILE A 89 1.69 3.27 20.77
CA ILE A 89 1.90 4.65 20.34
C ILE A 89 1.02 5.60 21.15
N LYS A 90 -0.26 5.27 21.36
CA LYS A 90 -1.18 6.05 22.21
C LYS A 90 -0.69 6.12 23.67
N TRP A 91 -0.08 5.05 24.21
CA TRP A 91 0.61 5.08 25.52
C TRP A 91 1.85 5.99 25.51
N CYS A 92 2.67 5.94 24.45
CA CYS A 92 3.86 6.81 24.31
C CYS A 92 3.46 8.29 24.27
N ILE A 93 2.41 8.66 23.52
CA ILE A 93 1.91 10.04 23.49
C ILE A 93 1.40 10.46 24.87
N ARG A 94 0.64 9.60 25.59
CA ARG A 94 0.22 9.89 26.99
C ARG A 94 1.42 10.18 27.89
N ARG A 95 2.43 9.30 27.88
CA ARG A 95 3.66 9.46 28.68
C ARG A 95 4.44 10.74 28.34
N LYS A 96 4.49 11.14 27.06
CA LYS A 96 5.22 12.35 26.60
C LYS A 96 4.44 13.65 26.81
N THR A 97 3.11 13.62 26.88
CA THR A 97 2.25 14.83 26.96
C THR A 97 1.64 15.09 28.33
N GLN A 98 1.65 14.10 29.24
CA GLN A 98 0.95 14.14 30.54
C GLN A 98 -0.56 14.42 30.41
N ARG A 99 -1.15 14.03 29.28
CA ARG A 99 -2.58 14.15 28.94
C ARG A 99 -3.03 12.88 28.24
N ASP A 100 -4.34 12.64 28.20
CA ASP A 100 -4.88 11.61 27.32
C ASP A 100 -4.68 12.03 25.85
N GLY A 101 -3.82 11.25 25.18
CA GLY A 101 -2.97 11.72 24.08
C GLY A 101 -3.63 11.85 22.71
N VAL A 102 -4.90 12.25 22.65
CA VAL A 102 -5.67 12.31 21.38
C VAL A 102 -6.49 13.60 21.25
N ASP A 103 -7.01 14.16 22.35
CA ASP A 103 -7.93 15.31 22.35
C ASP A 103 -7.27 16.67 22.03
N ASN A 104 -5.99 16.68 21.62
CA ASN A 104 -5.27 17.90 21.31
C ASN A 104 -5.42 18.25 19.82
N ALA A 105 -6.24 19.26 19.54
CA ALA A 105 -6.56 19.73 18.19
C ALA A 105 -5.33 19.99 17.28
N HIS A 106 -4.17 20.34 17.86
CA HIS A 106 -2.94 20.57 17.12
C HIS A 106 -2.31 19.31 16.48
N TYR A 107 -2.73 18.11 16.86
CA TYR A 107 -2.21 16.84 16.33
C TYR A 107 -3.26 16.04 15.52
N HIS A 108 -4.39 16.65 15.19
CA HIS A 108 -5.30 16.10 14.20
C HIS A 108 -4.67 16.23 12.81
N VAL A 109 -3.97 15.19 12.37
CA VAL A 109 -3.43 15.09 11.01
C VAL A 109 -4.61 14.95 10.05
N ASN A 110 -5.08 16.08 9.53
CA ASN A 110 -6.05 16.08 8.44
C ASN A 110 -5.38 15.46 7.21
N HIS A 111 -5.66 14.19 6.92
CA HIS A 111 -5.24 13.48 5.70
C HIS A 111 -5.97 14.04 4.47
N SER A 112 -5.66 15.29 4.13
CA SER A 112 -6.05 15.97 2.90
C SER A 112 -4.92 15.85 1.88
N ASP A 113 -4.73 14.63 1.35
CA ASP A 113 -3.91 14.46 0.16
C ASP A 113 -4.51 15.32 -0.98
N PRO A 114 -3.74 16.24 -1.58
CA PRO A 114 -4.24 17.00 -2.71
C PRO A 114 -4.44 16.04 -3.89
N PRO A 115 -5.60 16.04 -4.57
CA PRO A 115 -5.80 15.16 -5.71
C PRO A 115 -4.77 15.50 -6.78
N VAL A 116 -3.90 14.54 -7.11
CA VAL A 116 -2.87 14.68 -8.13
C VAL A 116 -3.56 14.87 -9.48
N LYS A 117 -3.74 16.15 -9.86
CA LYS A 117 -4.26 16.56 -11.15
C LYS A 117 -3.26 16.15 -12.22
N ARG A 118 -3.43 14.93 -12.76
CA ARG A 118 -2.81 14.48 -14.01
C ARG A 118 -3.29 15.39 -15.13
N GLY A 119 -2.55 16.48 -15.35
CA GLY A 119 -2.90 17.51 -16.31
C GLY A 119 -2.82 16.99 -17.73
N THR A 120 -3.89 17.17 -18.50
CA THR A 120 -3.90 16.90 -19.94
C THR A 120 -2.91 17.85 -20.63
N THR A 121 -1.84 17.30 -21.20
CA THR A 121 -0.93 18.04 -22.08
C THR A 121 -0.90 17.41 -23.47
N ALA A 122 -1.43 18.16 -24.42
CA ALA A 122 -1.65 17.88 -25.84
C ALA A 122 -0.63 16.98 -26.57
N SER A 123 -1.15 16.20 -27.52
CA SER A 123 -0.39 15.73 -28.69
C SER A 123 0.03 16.89 -29.59
N PRO A 124 1.27 16.92 -30.10
CA PRO A 124 1.62 17.68 -31.29
C PRO A 124 1.75 16.73 -32.49
N ALA A 125 0.82 16.82 -33.44
CA ALA A 125 0.96 16.16 -34.74
C ALA A 125 1.64 17.12 -35.73
N HIS A 126 2.81 16.74 -36.26
CA HIS A 126 3.46 17.46 -37.35
C HIS A 126 3.83 16.53 -38.51
N PHE A 127 2.99 16.58 -39.55
CA PHE A 127 3.39 16.32 -40.94
C PHE A 127 4.40 17.39 -41.40
N ILE A 128 5.49 16.97 -42.05
CA ILE A 128 6.00 17.52 -43.33
C ILE A 128 6.55 16.32 -44.13
N ALA A 129 6.55 16.39 -45.46
CA ALA A 129 6.98 15.30 -46.35
C ALA A 129 7.91 15.78 -47.48
N THR A 130 8.69 14.82 -48.01
CA THR A 130 9.28 14.76 -49.36
C THR A 130 10.44 15.70 -49.74
N GLY A 131 11.54 15.09 -50.22
CA GLY A 131 12.55 15.70 -51.12
C GLY A 131 13.85 16.18 -50.46
N ASP A 132 15.02 16.05 -51.10
CA ASP A 132 15.35 15.37 -52.37
C ASP A 132 16.89 15.19 -52.51
N ASN A 133 17.35 14.16 -53.25
CA ASN A 133 18.75 13.89 -53.68
C ASN A 133 19.80 13.68 -52.54
N ILE A 134 20.93 12.96 -52.65
CA ILE A 134 21.65 12.19 -53.71
C ILE A 134 22.54 11.11 -53.00
N MET A 135 23.27 10.11 -53.55
CA MET A 135 23.70 9.69 -54.91
C MET A 135 24.15 8.19 -54.90
N THR A 136 24.07 7.51 -56.07
CA THR A 136 24.89 6.36 -56.59
C THR A 136 25.32 5.13 -55.76
N GLU A 137 24.99 3.95 -56.32
CA GLU A 137 25.87 2.77 -56.61
C GLU A 137 26.39 1.90 -55.41
N ASP A 138 26.49 0.56 -55.49
CA ASP A 138 26.19 -0.43 -56.57
C ASP A 138 26.01 -1.86 -55.98
N ASP A 139 25.41 -2.78 -56.77
CA ASP A 139 25.37 -4.27 -56.61
C ASP A 139 24.84 -4.90 -55.28
N GLU A 140 24.46 -6.19 -55.20
CA GLU A 140 24.28 -7.27 -56.20
C GLU A 140 22.96 -8.04 -55.90
N SER A 141 22.52 -8.90 -56.84
CA SER A 141 21.29 -9.71 -56.78
C SER A 141 21.27 -10.80 -55.70
N THR A 142 20.09 -11.09 -55.12
CA THR A 142 19.58 -12.49 -55.10
C THR A 142 18.08 -12.60 -54.77
N GLY A 143 17.30 -13.14 -55.71
CA GLY A 143 16.19 -14.08 -55.47
C GLY A 143 14.99 -13.68 -54.61
N LEU A 144 13.98 -13.05 -55.23
CA LEU A 144 12.58 -13.47 -55.02
C LEU A 144 12.39 -14.83 -55.73
N ASP A 145 11.52 -15.74 -55.28
CA ASP A 145 10.08 -15.67 -55.55
C ASP A 145 9.22 -16.57 -54.61
N PRO A 146 7.91 -16.32 -54.50
CA PRO A 146 6.92 -17.18 -53.85
C PRO A 146 6.09 -18.03 -54.84
N ASP A 147 5.71 -19.23 -54.42
CA ASP A 147 4.53 -20.00 -54.88
C ASP A 147 4.26 -21.02 -53.75
N ASP A 148 3.10 -21.03 -53.08
CA ASP A 148 1.76 -21.48 -53.49
C ASP A 148 1.70 -22.98 -53.85
N GLY A 149 0.65 -23.69 -53.39
CA GLY A 149 0.62 -25.15 -53.42
C GLY A 149 -0.28 -25.85 -52.40
N ILE A 150 -1.58 -25.53 -52.40
CA ILE A 150 -2.60 -26.35 -51.69
C ILE A 150 -2.78 -27.69 -52.42
N ASN A 151 -2.83 -28.83 -51.71
CA ASN A 151 -3.52 -30.05 -52.18
C ASN A 151 -3.95 -30.98 -51.03
N LEU A 152 -4.81 -31.94 -51.36
CA LEU A 152 -5.57 -32.82 -50.45
C LEU A 152 -4.73 -33.87 -49.71
#